data_AF-A0A2G6QGC8-F1
#
_entry.id   AF-A0A2G6QGC8-F1
#
_cell.length_a   1.000
_cell.length_b   1.000
_cell.length_c   1.000
_cell.angle_alpha   90.00
_cell.angle_beta   90.00
_cell.angle_gamma   90.00
#
_symmetry.space_group_name_H-M   'P 1'
#
loop_
_entity.id
_entity.type
_entity.pdbx_description
1 polymer ?
#
loop_
_entity_poly.entity_id
_entity_poly.type
_entity_poly.pdbx_seq_one_letter_code
_entity_poly.pdbx_strand_id
1 'polypeptide(L)'
;MERFKKASSIIETLKQQGHEAYFVGGSVRDLIIDRPIGDIDIATSALPEEVMAIFPRNVPVGLEHGTVIVVENGEPYEVTTFRTESEYEDFRRPSSVQFVRSLEEDLKRRDFTMNAIAMTEEGKMVDLFAGQEAIQQREIVTVGNAADRFQEDALRMMRGIRFVSTLGFSLEMKTKQAIETYGHLLEHIAIERITVEFEKLLTGTYCVKGLKELVETKLFSHLPYLQMSEERLLKATQYKWDSFETDIEAWAFFLYCIGEEHPSVFLRQWKFSNKKIKDIVAVLLAIRTRKEKDWDTVLLYKTGIHIAEMAERVYEAMIESYDRTSVKRVQTLFQALPIKSRQEMNVTGNDLLSWTNKKPGPWVAEMLQKIEEAIVQGNVVNEKERIREWLQGCNLL
;
A
#
# COMPACT_ATOMS: atom_id res chain seq x y z
N MET A 1 10.00 -3.13 -23.61
CA MET A 1 9.62 -4.00 -24.75
C MET A 1 9.71 -5.50 -24.49
N GLU A 2 10.71 -6.01 -23.77
CA GLU A 2 10.85 -7.47 -23.57
C GLU A 2 9.62 -8.14 -22.92
N ARG A 3 9.02 -7.52 -21.89
CA ARG A 3 7.79 -8.04 -21.28
C ARG A 3 6.61 -8.12 -22.26
N PHE A 4 6.43 -7.09 -23.10
CA PHE A 4 5.38 -7.09 -24.15
C PHE A 4 5.62 -8.17 -25.21
N LYS A 5 6.89 -8.46 -25.56
CA LYS A 5 7.21 -9.54 -26.49
C LYS A 5 6.83 -10.92 -25.96
N LYS A 6 6.95 -11.15 -24.65
CA LYS A 6 6.50 -12.42 -24.05
C LYS A 6 4.98 -12.59 -24.14
N ALA A 7 4.24 -11.50 -23.94
CA ALA A 7 2.79 -11.46 -23.98
C ALA A 7 2.20 -11.36 -25.41
N SER A 8 3.01 -11.06 -26.44
CA SER A 8 2.53 -10.86 -27.82
C SER A 8 1.88 -12.11 -28.39
N SER A 9 2.38 -13.29 -28.01
CA SER A 9 1.83 -14.59 -28.38
C SER A 9 0.33 -14.74 -28.04
N ILE A 10 -0.14 -14.12 -26.96
CA ILE A 10 -1.57 -14.13 -26.58
C ILE A 10 -2.39 -13.31 -27.60
N ILE A 11 -1.92 -12.10 -27.92
CA ILE A 11 -2.58 -11.23 -28.92
C ILE A 11 -2.58 -11.89 -30.30
N GLU A 12 -1.44 -12.44 -30.71
CA GLU A 12 -1.28 -13.14 -31.99
C GLU A 12 -2.24 -14.34 -32.09
N THR A 13 -2.36 -15.13 -31.02
CA THR A 13 -3.28 -16.28 -30.95
C THR A 13 -4.74 -15.84 -31.05
N LEU A 14 -5.15 -14.81 -30.31
CA LEU A 14 -6.51 -14.26 -30.37
C LEU A 14 -6.84 -13.74 -31.79
N LYS A 15 -5.90 -13.05 -32.43
CA LYS A 15 -6.04 -12.57 -33.81
C LYS A 15 -6.14 -13.68 -34.84
N GLN A 16 -5.37 -14.77 -34.68
CA GLN A 16 -5.48 -15.96 -35.54
C GLN A 16 -6.85 -16.63 -35.45
N GLN A 17 -7.53 -16.51 -34.30
CA GLN A 17 -8.90 -16.98 -34.09
C GLN A 17 -9.97 -15.97 -34.53
N GLY A 18 -9.58 -14.84 -35.14
CA GLY A 18 -10.49 -13.84 -35.68
C GLY A 18 -10.96 -12.78 -34.70
N HIS A 19 -10.33 -12.67 -33.52
CA HIS A 19 -10.63 -11.64 -32.53
C HIS A 19 -9.68 -10.45 -32.63
N GLU A 20 -10.12 -9.30 -32.16
CA GLU A 20 -9.24 -8.16 -31.92
C GLU A 20 -8.60 -8.30 -30.55
N ALA A 21 -7.34 -7.91 -30.40
CA ALA A 21 -6.64 -7.91 -29.12
C ALA A 21 -5.55 -6.84 -29.10
N TYR A 22 -5.40 -6.18 -27.96
CA TYR A 22 -4.46 -5.07 -27.76
C TYR A 22 -3.91 -5.08 -26.33
N PHE A 23 -2.67 -4.64 -26.16
CA PHE A 23 -2.19 -4.20 -24.85
C PHE A 23 -2.87 -2.90 -24.47
N VAL A 24 -3.26 -2.74 -23.20
CA VAL A 24 -3.99 -1.57 -22.72
C VAL A 24 -3.55 -1.14 -21.33
N GLY A 25 -4.04 0.02 -20.89
CA GLY A 25 -3.99 0.43 -19.49
C GLY A 25 -2.62 0.97 -19.03
N GLY A 26 -2.30 0.73 -17.77
CA GLY A 26 -1.11 1.30 -17.12
C GLY A 26 0.19 0.86 -17.76
N SER A 27 0.25 -0.37 -18.27
CA SER A 27 1.45 -0.92 -18.92
C SER A 27 1.87 -0.10 -20.15
N VAL A 28 0.90 0.31 -20.97
CA VAL A 28 1.14 1.13 -22.17
C VAL A 28 1.58 2.53 -21.79
N ARG A 29 0.92 3.15 -20.81
CA ARG A 29 1.35 4.44 -20.24
C ARG A 29 2.79 4.38 -19.75
N ASP A 30 3.10 3.37 -18.94
CA ASP A 30 4.42 3.22 -18.29
C ASP A 30 5.53 2.97 -19.32
N LEU A 31 5.21 2.30 -20.43
CA LEU A 31 6.12 2.20 -21.59
C LEU A 31 6.42 3.57 -22.21
N ILE A 32 5.41 4.43 -22.39
CA ILE A 32 5.58 5.74 -23.02
C ILE A 32 6.41 6.69 -22.14
N ILE A 33 6.23 6.64 -20.82
CA ILE A 33 6.95 7.50 -19.86
C ILE A 33 8.27 6.91 -19.35
N ASP A 34 8.74 5.81 -19.96
CA ASP A 34 9.98 5.10 -19.61
C ASP A 34 10.05 4.71 -18.12
N ARG A 35 8.94 4.16 -17.58
CA ARG A 35 8.89 3.56 -16.24
C ARG A 35 9.02 2.04 -16.30
N PRO A 36 9.45 1.41 -15.18
CA PRO A 36 9.28 -0.03 -15.02
C PRO A 36 7.83 -0.43 -15.26
N ILE A 37 7.63 -1.26 -16.29
CA ILE A 37 6.31 -1.76 -16.66
C ILE A 37 5.83 -2.70 -15.57
N GLY A 38 4.63 -2.45 -15.03
CA GLY A 38 3.94 -3.32 -14.07
C GLY A 38 3.28 -4.51 -14.75
N ASP A 39 2.08 -4.87 -14.30
CA ASP A 39 1.30 -5.95 -14.89
C ASP A 39 0.82 -5.56 -16.30
N ILE A 40 0.80 -6.53 -17.22
CA ILE A 40 0.38 -6.33 -18.60
C ILE A 40 -1.06 -6.79 -18.73
N ASP A 41 -1.92 -5.84 -19.07
CA ASP A 41 -3.34 -6.06 -19.35
C ASP A 41 -3.56 -6.15 -20.86
N ILE A 42 -4.35 -7.14 -21.28
CA ILE A 42 -4.75 -7.36 -22.67
C ILE A 42 -6.27 -7.18 -22.74
N ALA A 43 -6.73 -6.34 -23.67
CA ALA A 43 -8.15 -6.22 -23.97
C ALA A 43 -8.46 -6.88 -25.32
N THR A 44 -9.57 -7.60 -25.42
CA THR A 44 -9.94 -8.36 -26.62
C THR A 44 -11.43 -8.32 -26.93
N SER A 45 -11.81 -8.53 -28.19
CA SER A 45 -13.21 -8.75 -28.57
C SER A 45 -13.70 -10.16 -28.29
N ALA A 46 -12.82 -11.10 -27.90
CA ALA A 46 -13.20 -12.44 -27.47
C ALA A 46 -13.94 -12.42 -26.12
N LEU A 47 -15.06 -13.12 -26.04
CA LEU A 47 -15.80 -13.36 -24.80
C LEU A 47 -14.99 -14.24 -23.82
N PRO A 48 -15.26 -14.19 -22.51
CA PRO A 48 -14.50 -14.99 -21.54
C PRO A 48 -14.49 -16.49 -21.85
N GLU A 49 -15.61 -17.02 -22.31
CA GLU A 49 -15.74 -18.43 -22.71
C GLU A 49 -14.88 -18.77 -23.93
N GLU A 50 -14.77 -17.85 -24.88
CA GLU A 50 -13.91 -17.98 -26.07
C GLU A 50 -12.44 -17.93 -25.66
N VAL A 51 -12.04 -16.99 -24.78
CA VAL A 51 -10.68 -16.91 -24.22
C VAL A 51 -10.32 -18.21 -23.50
N MET A 52 -11.21 -18.74 -22.65
CA MET A 52 -10.97 -20.00 -21.94
C MET A 52 -10.87 -21.21 -22.87
N ALA A 53 -11.60 -21.20 -24.00
CA ALA A 53 -11.51 -22.26 -25.01
C ALA A 53 -10.19 -22.19 -25.80
N ILE A 54 -9.70 -20.98 -26.09
CA ILE A 54 -8.45 -20.75 -26.84
C ILE A 54 -7.22 -21.08 -25.99
N PHE A 55 -7.24 -20.75 -24.69
CA PHE A 55 -6.08 -20.90 -23.80
C PHE A 55 -6.32 -21.98 -22.73
N PRO A 56 -5.72 -23.19 -22.85
CA PRO A 56 -5.95 -24.28 -21.90
C PRO A 56 -5.48 -23.99 -20.47
N ARG A 57 -4.46 -23.13 -20.33
CA ARG A 57 -3.94 -22.69 -19.03
C ARG A 57 -4.52 -21.32 -18.69
N ASN A 58 -5.70 -21.34 -18.09
CA ASN A 58 -6.39 -20.14 -17.65
C ASN A 58 -6.92 -20.28 -16.22
N VAL A 59 -7.20 -19.15 -15.59
CA VAL A 59 -7.93 -19.07 -14.32
C VAL A 59 -9.10 -18.09 -14.52
N PRO A 60 -10.35 -18.54 -14.39
CA PRO A 60 -11.52 -17.67 -14.51
C PRO A 60 -11.62 -16.77 -13.28
N VAL A 61 -11.10 -15.55 -13.40
CA VAL A 61 -11.14 -14.55 -12.32
C VAL A 61 -12.00 -13.38 -12.77
N GLY A 62 -13.19 -13.23 -12.17
CA GLY A 62 -14.06 -12.10 -12.48
C GLY A 62 -14.76 -12.22 -13.84
N LEU A 63 -15.28 -13.41 -14.18
CA LEU A 63 -16.07 -13.65 -15.39
C LEU A 63 -17.25 -12.67 -15.53
N GLU A 64 -17.88 -12.30 -14.41
CA GLU A 64 -18.94 -11.26 -14.35
C GLU A 64 -18.51 -9.90 -14.90
N HIS A 65 -17.19 -9.64 -14.89
CA HIS A 65 -16.57 -8.41 -15.36
C HIS A 65 -15.82 -8.62 -16.70
N GLY A 66 -15.84 -9.83 -17.25
CA GLY A 66 -15.20 -10.17 -18.51
C GLY A 66 -13.71 -10.46 -18.44
N THR A 67 -13.15 -10.71 -17.26
CA THR A 67 -11.71 -10.94 -17.09
C THR A 67 -11.40 -12.45 -16.95
N VAL A 68 -10.33 -12.89 -17.59
CA VAL A 68 -9.75 -14.24 -17.50
C VAL A 68 -8.25 -14.09 -17.36
N ILE A 69 -7.63 -14.77 -16.40
CA ILE A 69 -6.16 -14.81 -16.30
C ILE A 69 -5.67 -15.91 -17.25
N VAL A 70 -4.86 -15.56 -18.23
CA VAL A 70 -4.18 -16.50 -19.13
C VAL A 70 -2.74 -16.68 -18.66
N VAL A 71 -2.29 -17.93 -18.53
CA VAL A 71 -0.91 -18.24 -18.12
C VAL A 71 -0.11 -18.68 -19.34
N GLU A 72 0.73 -17.78 -19.85
CA GLU A 72 1.55 -17.99 -21.04
C GLU A 72 3.02 -17.87 -20.66
N ASN A 73 3.86 -18.80 -21.12
CA ASN A 73 5.29 -18.87 -20.74
C ASN A 73 5.57 -18.87 -19.21
N GLY A 74 4.61 -19.34 -18.41
CA GLY A 74 4.72 -19.38 -16.94
C GLY A 74 4.42 -18.05 -16.23
N GLU A 75 4.03 -17.02 -16.97
CA GLU A 75 3.61 -15.72 -16.43
C GLU A 75 2.08 -15.53 -16.59
N PRO A 76 1.37 -15.01 -15.57
CA PRO A 76 -0.05 -14.70 -15.68
C PRO A 76 -0.27 -13.34 -16.37
N TYR A 77 -1.28 -13.27 -17.22
CA TYR A 77 -1.71 -12.05 -17.91
C TYR A 77 -3.23 -11.89 -17.79
N GLU A 78 -3.70 -10.69 -17.49
CA GLU A 78 -5.14 -10.39 -17.45
C GLU A 78 -5.66 -10.12 -18.86
N VAL A 79 -6.52 -11.02 -19.35
CA VAL A 79 -7.21 -10.87 -20.63
C VAL A 79 -8.66 -10.48 -20.34
N THR A 80 -9.06 -9.29 -20.76
CA THR A 80 -10.40 -8.75 -20.49
C THR A 80 -11.15 -8.48 -21.78
N THR A 81 -12.37 -9.00 -21.88
CA THR A 81 -13.27 -8.72 -22.99
C THR A 81 -13.63 -7.24 -23.03
N PHE A 82 -13.67 -6.63 -24.22
CA PHE A 82 -14.14 -5.26 -24.39
C PHE A 82 -15.54 -5.12 -23.80
N ARG A 83 -15.73 -4.08 -23.02
CA ARG A 83 -16.99 -3.87 -22.31
C ARG A 83 -17.35 -2.41 -22.24
N THR A 84 -18.64 -2.16 -22.19
CA THR A 84 -19.23 -0.92 -21.69
C THR A 84 -19.89 -1.20 -20.35
N GLU A 85 -20.08 -0.15 -19.57
CA GLU A 85 -20.68 -0.21 -18.25
C GLU A 85 -22.02 0.56 -18.35
N SER A 86 -23.14 -0.06 -17.96
CA SER A 86 -24.46 0.59 -17.98
C SER A 86 -24.61 1.60 -16.84
N GLU A 87 -25.79 2.21 -16.69
CA GLU A 87 -26.06 3.16 -15.60
C GLU A 87 -25.60 2.59 -14.25
N TYR A 88 -24.87 3.42 -13.50
CA TYR A 88 -24.28 3.04 -12.23
C TYR A 88 -25.30 3.24 -11.12
N GLU A 89 -25.53 2.18 -10.35
CA GLU A 89 -26.23 2.23 -9.08
C GLU A 89 -25.24 2.61 -7.98
N ASP A 90 -25.68 3.46 -7.06
CA ASP A 90 -24.93 3.92 -5.87
C ASP A 90 -23.52 4.47 -6.17
N PHE A 91 -23.34 5.15 -7.32
CA PHE A 91 -22.07 5.77 -7.74
C PHE A 91 -20.88 4.80 -7.80
N ARG A 92 -21.15 3.51 -8.03
CA ARG A 92 -20.13 2.46 -7.96
C ARG A 92 -20.35 1.30 -8.91
N ARG A 93 -21.55 0.71 -8.93
CA ARG A 93 -21.77 -0.56 -9.63
C ARG A 93 -22.58 -0.30 -10.89
N PRO A 94 -22.04 -0.57 -12.08
CA PRO A 94 -22.91 -0.60 -13.25
C PRO A 94 -23.96 -1.68 -13.01
N SER A 95 -25.22 -1.36 -13.32
CA SER A 95 -26.35 -2.28 -13.24
C SER A 95 -26.14 -3.55 -14.08
N SER A 96 -25.29 -3.46 -15.11
CA SER A 96 -24.83 -4.58 -15.93
C SER A 96 -23.51 -4.23 -16.63
N VAL A 97 -22.65 -5.22 -16.85
CA VAL A 97 -21.53 -5.12 -17.78
C VAL A 97 -21.99 -5.64 -19.12
N GLN A 98 -21.82 -4.84 -20.18
CA GLN A 98 -22.19 -5.24 -21.54
C GLN A 98 -20.93 -5.47 -22.36
N PHE A 99 -20.73 -6.69 -22.85
CA PHE A 99 -19.63 -6.97 -23.74
C PHE A 99 -19.89 -6.38 -25.12
N VAL A 100 -18.89 -5.66 -25.62
CA VAL A 100 -18.93 -5.00 -26.92
C VAL A 100 -17.81 -5.56 -27.80
N ARG A 101 -17.84 -5.22 -29.08
CA ARG A 101 -16.78 -5.62 -30.03
C ARG A 101 -15.89 -4.46 -30.49
N SER A 102 -16.10 -3.26 -29.94
CA SER A 102 -15.34 -2.06 -30.28
C SER A 102 -14.31 -1.73 -29.20
N LEU A 103 -13.04 -1.63 -29.60
CA LEU A 103 -11.98 -1.11 -28.74
C LEU A 103 -12.28 0.33 -28.28
N GLU A 104 -12.83 1.17 -29.16
CA GLU A 104 -13.14 2.57 -28.85
C GLU A 104 -14.08 2.69 -27.66
N GLU A 105 -15.12 1.85 -27.61
CA GLU A 105 -16.09 1.83 -26.50
C GLU A 105 -15.45 1.34 -25.18
N ASP A 106 -14.51 0.38 -25.24
CA ASP A 106 -13.74 -0.03 -24.06
C ASP A 106 -12.81 1.08 -23.54
N LEU A 107 -12.14 1.78 -24.46
CA LEU A 107 -11.23 2.86 -24.09
C LEU A 107 -11.99 4.08 -23.55
N LYS A 108 -13.18 4.37 -24.08
CA LYS A 108 -14.04 5.50 -23.69
C LYS A 108 -14.50 5.44 -22.23
N ARG A 109 -14.72 4.24 -21.69
CA ARG A 109 -15.15 4.06 -20.28
C ARG A 109 -14.01 4.16 -19.26
N ARG A 110 -12.76 4.35 -19.69
CA ARG A 110 -11.61 4.41 -18.78
C ARG A 110 -11.58 5.74 -18.02
N ASP A 111 -10.78 5.76 -16.95
CA ASP A 111 -10.72 6.88 -16.03
C ASP A 111 -10.04 8.11 -16.64
N PHE A 112 -8.82 7.95 -17.13
CA PHE A 112 -7.97 9.02 -17.62
C PHE A 112 -7.39 8.69 -19.00
N THR A 113 -7.20 9.72 -19.84
CA THR A 113 -6.73 9.60 -21.23
C THR A 113 -5.40 8.87 -21.32
N MET A 114 -4.46 9.15 -20.40
CA MET A 114 -3.17 8.47 -20.30
C MET A 114 -3.29 6.94 -20.09
N ASN A 115 -4.42 6.45 -19.58
CA ASN A 115 -4.69 5.02 -19.39
C ASN A 115 -5.61 4.44 -20.49
N ALA A 116 -6.08 5.30 -21.41
CA ALA A 116 -6.97 4.96 -22.53
C ALA A 116 -6.20 4.87 -23.86
N ILE A 117 -4.94 4.42 -23.79
CA ILE A 117 -4.09 4.15 -24.94
C ILE A 117 -4.00 2.63 -25.09
N ALA A 118 -4.17 2.16 -26.31
CA ALA A 118 -3.95 0.77 -26.69
C ALA A 118 -2.69 0.62 -27.54
N MET A 119 -2.09 -0.56 -27.52
CA MET A 119 -0.90 -0.87 -28.31
C MET A 119 -1.03 -2.26 -28.92
N THR A 120 -0.69 -2.37 -30.20
CA THR A 120 -0.60 -3.65 -30.93
C THR A 120 0.65 -4.45 -30.54
N GLU A 121 0.69 -5.72 -30.91
CA GLU A 121 1.84 -6.61 -30.79
C GLU A 121 3.08 -6.09 -31.52
N GLU A 122 2.91 -5.34 -32.62
CA GLU A 122 4.02 -4.69 -33.34
C GLU A 122 4.48 -3.38 -32.68
N GLY A 123 3.83 -2.94 -31.60
CA GLY A 123 4.15 -1.71 -30.89
C GLY A 123 3.53 -0.44 -31.50
N LYS A 124 2.59 -0.57 -32.45
CA LYS A 124 1.82 0.58 -32.94
C LYS A 124 0.80 1.02 -31.90
N MET A 125 0.85 2.30 -31.53
CA MET A 125 -0.08 2.93 -30.59
C MET A 125 -1.42 3.24 -31.27
N VAL A 126 -2.51 3.02 -30.54
CA VAL A 126 -3.87 3.39 -30.87
C VAL A 126 -4.36 4.31 -29.75
N ASP A 127 -4.40 5.60 -30.06
CA ASP A 127 -4.77 6.67 -29.12
C ASP A 127 -5.96 7.46 -29.68
N LEU A 128 -7.15 7.17 -29.15
CA LEU A 128 -8.41 7.77 -29.61
C LEU A 128 -8.84 8.95 -28.74
N PHE A 129 -8.18 9.18 -27.60
CA PHE A 129 -8.60 10.13 -26.56
C PHE A 129 -7.48 11.08 -26.12
N ALA A 130 -6.47 11.29 -26.97
CA ALA A 130 -5.34 12.19 -26.72
C ALA A 130 -4.54 11.85 -25.45
N GLY A 131 -4.37 10.56 -25.15
CA GLY A 131 -3.57 10.08 -24.02
C GLY A 131 -2.09 10.40 -24.16
N GLN A 132 -1.52 10.32 -25.37
CA GLN A 132 -0.12 10.67 -25.62
C GLN A 132 0.14 12.17 -25.42
N GLU A 133 -0.81 13.02 -25.80
CA GLU A 133 -0.72 14.47 -25.56
C GLU A 133 -0.76 14.77 -24.06
N ALA A 134 -1.69 14.17 -23.31
CA ALA A 134 -1.74 14.30 -21.85
C ALA A 134 -0.44 13.84 -21.18
N ILE A 135 0.15 12.73 -21.64
CA ILE A 135 1.45 12.27 -21.17
C ILE A 135 2.56 13.28 -21.48
N GLN A 136 2.58 13.84 -22.70
CA GLN A 136 3.56 14.84 -23.11
C GLN A 136 3.46 16.12 -22.26
N GLN A 137 2.25 16.56 -21.95
CA GLN A 137 2.00 17.72 -21.09
C GLN A 137 2.15 17.40 -19.59
N ARG A 138 2.27 16.11 -19.23
CA ARG A 138 2.28 15.62 -17.85
C ARG A 138 1.03 16.02 -17.08
N GLU A 139 -0.12 15.88 -17.73
CA GLU A 139 -1.42 16.17 -17.15
C GLU A 139 -2.28 14.91 -17.00
N ILE A 140 -3.08 14.88 -15.94
CA ILE A 140 -4.09 13.85 -15.69
C ILE A 140 -5.43 14.43 -16.14
N VAL A 141 -5.88 13.97 -17.30
CA VAL A 141 -7.11 14.40 -17.99
C VAL A 141 -8.09 13.23 -17.99
N THR A 142 -9.35 13.47 -17.61
CA THR A 142 -10.40 12.43 -17.70
C THR A 142 -10.76 12.08 -19.14
N VAL A 143 -11.19 10.85 -19.38
CA VAL A 143 -11.75 10.47 -20.70
C VAL A 143 -13.16 11.07 -20.82
N GLY A 144 -13.36 11.98 -21.76
CA GLY A 144 -14.65 12.66 -21.94
C GLY A 144 -14.91 13.71 -20.85
N ASN A 145 -16.12 13.73 -20.28
CA ASN A 145 -16.51 14.72 -19.27
C ASN A 145 -16.19 14.21 -17.85
N ALA A 146 -15.41 14.99 -17.09
CA ALA A 146 -15.00 14.66 -15.73
C ALA A 146 -16.19 14.42 -14.77
N ALA A 147 -17.26 15.22 -14.89
CA ALA A 147 -18.46 15.08 -14.07
C ALA A 147 -19.13 13.71 -14.26
N ASP A 148 -19.26 13.28 -15.51
CA ASP A 148 -19.85 11.98 -15.85
C ASP A 148 -18.95 10.86 -15.31
N ARG A 149 -17.62 10.96 -15.54
CA ARG A 149 -16.67 9.95 -15.06
C ARG A 149 -16.69 9.78 -13.54
N PHE A 150 -16.86 10.84 -12.78
CA PHE A 150 -16.87 10.78 -11.31
C PHE A 150 -18.23 10.38 -10.73
N GLN A 151 -19.33 10.64 -11.42
CA GLN A 151 -20.65 10.12 -11.04
C GLN A 151 -20.76 8.61 -11.30
N GLU A 152 -20.08 8.10 -12.33
CA GLU A 152 -19.98 6.66 -12.61
C GLU A 152 -19.22 5.90 -11.49
N ASP A 153 -17.96 6.28 -11.22
CA ASP A 153 -17.18 5.71 -10.10
C ASP A 153 -16.42 6.83 -9.41
N ALA A 154 -16.93 7.26 -8.25
CA ALA A 154 -16.33 8.34 -7.47
C ALA A 154 -14.89 8.02 -7.03
N LEU A 155 -14.50 6.74 -6.96
CA LEU A 155 -13.11 6.35 -6.66
C LEU A 155 -12.11 6.90 -7.68
N ARG A 156 -12.54 7.23 -8.90
CA ARG A 156 -11.67 7.85 -9.92
C ARG A 156 -11.07 9.17 -9.46
N MET A 157 -11.77 9.92 -8.60
CA MET A 157 -11.21 11.14 -7.98
C MET A 157 -9.98 10.80 -7.12
N MET A 158 -10.09 9.81 -6.23
CA MET A 158 -8.97 9.32 -5.42
C MET A 158 -7.83 8.78 -6.29
N ARG A 159 -8.14 8.06 -7.38
CA ARG A 159 -7.14 7.59 -8.35
C ARG A 159 -6.40 8.75 -9.02
N GLY A 160 -7.09 9.84 -9.34
CA GLY A 160 -6.48 11.06 -9.85
C GLY A 160 -5.42 11.62 -8.91
N ILE A 161 -5.77 11.80 -7.64
CA ILE A 161 -4.83 12.26 -6.60
C ILE A 161 -3.68 11.26 -6.38
N ARG A 162 -3.97 9.95 -6.37
CA ARG A 162 -2.93 8.91 -6.35
C ARG A 162 -2.00 9.02 -7.56
N PHE A 163 -2.51 9.28 -8.75
CA PHE A 163 -1.70 9.42 -9.95
C PHE A 163 -0.78 10.66 -9.89
N VAL A 164 -1.23 11.76 -9.28
CA VAL A 164 -0.35 12.89 -8.96
C VAL A 164 0.82 12.41 -8.08
N SER A 165 0.53 11.65 -7.02
CA SER A 165 1.56 11.13 -6.12
C SER A 165 2.51 10.13 -6.81
N THR A 166 1.99 9.24 -7.64
CA THR A 166 2.79 8.16 -8.23
C THR A 166 3.57 8.64 -9.45
N LEU A 167 2.94 9.39 -10.36
CA LEU A 167 3.50 9.82 -11.65
C LEU A 167 4.14 11.21 -11.61
N GLY A 168 3.75 12.06 -10.66
CA GLY A 168 4.24 13.44 -10.55
C GLY A 168 3.63 14.42 -11.56
N PHE A 169 2.60 13.99 -12.28
CA PHE A 169 1.77 14.79 -13.20
C PHE A 169 0.86 15.74 -12.42
N SER A 170 0.36 16.79 -13.07
CA SER A 170 -0.67 17.70 -12.52
C SER A 170 -2.07 17.29 -12.97
N LEU A 171 -3.09 17.64 -12.19
CA LEU A 171 -4.48 17.52 -12.66
C LEU A 171 -4.78 18.61 -13.68
N GLU A 172 -5.48 18.25 -14.76
CA GLU A 172 -6.08 19.24 -15.65
C GLU A 172 -7.09 20.10 -14.88
N MET A 173 -7.17 21.41 -15.17
CA MET A 173 -8.02 22.34 -14.43
C MET A 173 -9.48 21.89 -14.33
N LYS A 174 -10.07 21.41 -15.43
CA LYS A 174 -11.47 20.92 -15.43
C LYS A 174 -11.63 19.67 -14.58
N THR A 175 -10.68 18.75 -14.68
CA THR A 175 -10.63 17.55 -13.85
C THR A 175 -10.53 17.90 -12.36
N LYS A 176 -9.68 18.87 -11.99
CA LYS A 176 -9.55 19.38 -10.62
C LYS A 176 -10.85 20.00 -10.09
N GLN A 177 -11.47 20.88 -10.86
CA GLN A 177 -12.76 21.51 -10.50
C GLN A 177 -13.88 20.48 -10.31
N ALA A 178 -13.89 19.43 -11.14
CA ALA A 178 -14.85 18.34 -10.98
C ALA A 178 -14.60 17.55 -9.70
N ILE A 179 -13.35 17.31 -9.29
CA ILE A 179 -13.04 16.68 -7.99
C ILE A 179 -13.59 17.52 -6.83
N GLU A 180 -13.37 18.84 -6.87
CA GLU A 180 -13.88 19.77 -5.84
C GLU A 180 -15.42 19.74 -5.74
N THR A 181 -16.10 19.63 -6.88
CA THR A 181 -17.56 19.66 -6.96
C THR A 181 -18.19 18.33 -6.51
N TYR A 182 -17.61 17.21 -6.95
CA TYR A 182 -18.19 15.88 -6.78
C TYR A 182 -17.56 15.05 -5.66
N GLY A 183 -16.62 15.62 -4.89
CA GLY A 183 -15.90 14.93 -3.82
C GLY A 183 -16.80 14.20 -2.80
N HIS A 184 -17.98 14.75 -2.52
CA HIS A 184 -18.99 14.16 -1.63
C HIS A 184 -19.44 12.76 -2.04
N LEU A 185 -19.36 12.41 -3.33
CA LEU A 185 -19.72 11.07 -3.82
C LEU A 185 -18.80 9.97 -3.27
N LEU A 186 -17.60 10.31 -2.77
CA LEU A 186 -16.71 9.33 -2.13
C LEU A 186 -17.34 8.69 -0.88
N GLU A 187 -18.30 9.34 -0.23
CA GLU A 187 -18.98 8.79 0.94
C GLU A 187 -19.80 7.52 0.62
N HIS A 188 -20.11 7.30 -0.65
CA HIS A 188 -20.78 6.08 -1.14
C HIS A 188 -19.81 4.95 -1.49
N ILE A 189 -18.51 5.21 -1.53
CA ILE A 189 -17.50 4.21 -1.89
C ILE A 189 -17.09 3.39 -0.67
N ALA A 190 -16.97 2.07 -0.86
CA ALA A 190 -16.46 1.18 0.18
C ALA A 190 -15.06 1.61 0.63
N ILE A 191 -14.89 1.76 1.95
CA ILE A 191 -13.67 2.29 2.54
C ILE A 191 -12.45 1.45 2.16
N GLU A 192 -12.57 0.14 2.02
CA GLU A 192 -11.49 -0.75 1.60
C GLU A 192 -10.88 -0.31 0.26
N ARG A 193 -11.70 0.17 -0.70
CA ARG A 193 -11.21 0.67 -1.99
C ARG A 193 -10.48 2.01 -1.82
N ILE A 194 -11.03 2.90 -0.99
CA ILE A 194 -10.39 4.18 -0.65
C ILE A 194 -9.04 3.95 0.01
N THR A 195 -8.95 3.01 0.95
CA THR A 195 -7.73 2.64 1.66
C THR A 195 -6.62 2.22 0.69
N VAL A 196 -6.93 1.36 -0.30
CA VAL A 196 -5.93 0.92 -1.30
C VAL A 196 -5.40 2.10 -2.13
N GLU A 197 -6.27 3.02 -2.53
CA GLU A 197 -5.86 4.21 -3.30
C GLU A 197 -5.04 5.18 -2.43
N PHE A 198 -5.42 5.36 -1.17
CA PHE A 198 -4.70 6.21 -0.22
C PHE A 198 -3.34 5.62 0.16
N GLU A 199 -3.21 4.31 0.30
CA GLU A 199 -1.94 3.63 0.51
C GLU A 199 -0.94 3.92 -0.61
N LYS A 200 -1.40 3.75 -1.86
CA LYS A 200 -0.58 4.04 -3.04
C LYS A 200 -0.25 5.53 -3.17
N LEU A 201 -1.12 6.42 -2.64
CA LEU A 201 -0.83 7.84 -2.53
C LEU A 201 0.32 8.06 -1.54
N LEU A 202 0.25 7.49 -0.33
CA LEU A 202 1.26 7.68 0.71
C LEU A 202 2.64 7.12 0.31
N THR A 203 2.68 6.01 -0.41
CA THR A 203 3.93 5.37 -0.86
C THR A 203 4.40 5.87 -2.24
N GLY A 204 3.74 6.87 -2.82
CA GLY A 204 4.10 7.40 -4.14
C GLY A 204 5.33 8.31 -4.09
N THR A 205 6.14 8.30 -5.15
CA THR A 205 7.38 9.08 -5.26
C THR A 205 7.18 10.59 -5.08
N TYR A 206 6.00 11.10 -5.46
CA TYR A 206 5.59 12.49 -5.33
C TYR A 206 4.48 12.66 -4.28
N CYS A 207 4.50 11.88 -3.19
CA CYS A 207 3.50 11.91 -2.11
C CYS A 207 3.16 13.33 -1.63
N VAL A 208 4.17 14.18 -1.45
CA VAL A 208 3.98 15.60 -1.08
C VAL A 208 3.08 16.34 -2.07
N LYS A 209 3.25 16.13 -3.39
CA LYS A 209 2.35 16.72 -4.40
C LYS A 209 0.94 16.15 -4.30
N GLY A 210 0.82 14.83 -4.13
CA GLY A 210 -0.49 14.18 -3.96
C GLY A 210 -1.26 14.68 -2.73
N LEU A 211 -0.57 14.83 -1.59
CA LEU A 211 -1.16 15.38 -0.37
C LEU A 211 -1.57 16.86 -0.54
N LYS A 212 -0.79 17.65 -1.27
CA LYS A 212 -1.17 19.04 -1.62
C LYS A 212 -2.43 19.07 -2.46
N GLU A 213 -2.51 18.27 -3.52
CA GLU A 213 -3.71 18.18 -4.36
C GLU A 213 -4.92 17.66 -3.57
N LEU A 214 -4.72 16.71 -2.64
CA LEU A 214 -5.77 16.23 -1.75
C LEU A 214 -6.37 17.37 -0.91
N VAL A 215 -5.52 18.28 -0.41
CA VAL A 215 -5.92 19.46 0.37
C VAL A 215 -6.58 20.52 -0.51
N GLU A 216 -5.94 20.89 -1.63
CA GLU A 216 -6.42 21.92 -2.54
C GLU A 216 -7.80 21.58 -3.12
N THR A 217 -8.03 20.31 -3.46
CA THR A 217 -9.34 19.82 -3.94
C THR A 217 -10.37 19.61 -2.84
N LYS A 218 -9.97 19.76 -1.56
CA LYS A 218 -10.78 19.47 -0.36
C LYS A 218 -11.28 18.03 -0.27
N LEU A 219 -10.77 17.12 -1.09
CA LEU A 219 -11.22 15.73 -1.14
C LEU A 219 -11.01 15.00 0.19
N PHE A 220 -10.01 15.42 0.97
CA PHE A 220 -9.76 14.89 2.33
C PHE A 220 -10.98 14.99 3.26
N SER A 221 -11.87 15.97 3.05
CA SER A 221 -13.05 16.17 3.89
C SER A 221 -14.06 15.02 3.82
N HIS A 222 -14.03 14.23 2.75
CA HIS A 222 -14.89 13.06 2.54
C HIS A 222 -14.21 11.74 2.91
N LEU A 223 -12.97 11.80 3.43
CA LEU A 223 -12.23 10.62 3.87
C LEU A 223 -12.45 10.34 5.36
N PRO A 224 -12.39 9.06 5.79
CA PRO A 224 -12.62 8.70 7.19
C PRO A 224 -11.67 9.43 8.14
N TYR A 225 -12.23 10.20 9.08
CA TYR A 225 -11.51 10.89 10.16
C TYR A 225 -10.51 11.96 9.69
N LEU A 226 -10.69 12.51 8.48
CA LEU A 226 -9.84 13.58 7.95
C LEU A 226 -10.55 14.94 7.82
N GLN A 227 -11.84 15.04 8.16
CA GLN A 227 -12.70 16.22 7.99
C GLN A 227 -12.07 17.54 8.49
N MET A 228 -11.35 17.50 9.61
CA MET A 228 -10.75 18.68 10.26
C MET A 228 -9.21 18.63 10.23
N SER A 229 -8.64 17.91 9.27
CA SER A 229 -7.21 17.62 9.21
C SER A 229 -6.45 18.48 8.20
N GLU A 230 -7.01 19.57 7.69
CA GLU A 230 -6.36 20.41 6.66
C GLU A 230 -4.97 20.90 7.07
N GLU A 231 -4.86 21.60 8.20
CA GLU A 231 -3.58 22.12 8.72
C GLU A 231 -2.58 20.97 9.01
N ARG A 232 -3.11 19.85 9.49
CA ARG A 232 -2.36 18.62 9.81
C ARG A 232 -1.80 17.95 8.54
N LEU A 233 -2.59 17.90 7.48
CA LEU A 233 -2.18 17.41 6.16
C LEU A 233 -1.15 18.35 5.53
N LEU A 234 -1.33 19.66 5.63
CA LEU A 234 -0.34 20.63 5.17
C LEU A 234 0.99 20.49 5.92
N LYS A 235 0.99 20.22 7.23
CA LYS A 235 2.21 19.87 7.98
C LYS A 235 2.89 18.62 7.43
N ALA A 236 2.14 17.60 7.04
CA ALA A 236 2.69 16.39 6.42
C ALA A 236 3.44 16.67 5.10
N THR A 237 3.08 17.74 4.38
CA THR A 237 3.74 18.16 3.13
C THR A 237 5.13 18.81 3.33
N GLN A 238 5.51 19.10 4.59
CA GLN A 238 6.80 19.70 4.92
C GLN A 238 7.92 18.67 5.03
N TYR A 239 7.58 17.39 5.10
CA TYR A 239 8.53 16.30 5.27
C TYR A 239 8.84 15.58 3.96
N LYS A 240 9.93 14.80 3.95
CA LYS A 240 10.25 13.87 2.87
C LYS A 240 9.53 12.53 3.07
N TRP A 241 9.09 11.94 1.96
CA TRP A 241 8.32 10.68 1.93
C TRP A 241 9.01 9.57 1.13
N ASP A 242 10.27 9.79 0.74
CA ASP A 242 11.04 8.94 -0.17
C ASP A 242 11.78 7.77 0.52
N SER A 243 11.76 7.74 1.85
CA SER A 243 12.57 6.82 2.67
C SER A 243 11.82 5.57 3.12
N PHE A 244 10.53 5.44 2.79
CA PHE A 244 9.69 4.32 3.24
C PHE A 244 9.77 3.12 2.30
N GLU A 245 10.04 1.96 2.86
CA GLU A 245 10.08 0.66 2.18
C GLU A 245 8.72 -0.04 2.21
N THR A 246 7.85 0.30 3.18
CA THR A 246 6.55 -0.36 3.39
C THR A 246 5.40 0.63 3.57
N ASP A 247 4.18 0.16 3.30
CA ASP A 247 2.96 0.91 3.58
C ASP A 247 2.75 1.15 5.09
N ILE A 248 3.20 0.24 5.96
CA ILE A 248 3.15 0.37 7.42
C ILE A 248 3.96 1.60 7.89
N GLU A 249 5.15 1.80 7.34
CA GLU A 249 5.99 2.98 7.63
C GLU A 249 5.31 4.27 7.19
N ALA A 250 4.79 4.29 5.95
CA ALA A 250 4.10 5.44 5.40
C ALA A 250 2.85 5.81 6.24
N TRP A 251 2.07 4.83 6.69
CA TRP A 251 0.95 5.06 7.60
C TRP A 251 1.36 5.53 8.98
N ALA A 252 2.37 4.91 9.59
CA ALA A 252 2.86 5.34 10.90
C ALA A 252 3.36 6.79 10.83
N PHE A 253 4.06 7.14 9.75
CA PHE A 253 4.49 8.50 9.49
C PHE A 253 3.33 9.47 9.25
N PHE A 254 2.34 9.07 8.45
CA PHE A 254 1.13 9.85 8.24
C PHE A 254 0.43 10.18 9.57
N LEU A 255 0.20 9.18 10.41
CA LEU A 255 -0.44 9.34 11.72
C LEU A 255 0.38 10.21 12.67
N TYR A 256 1.71 10.13 12.60
CA TYR A 256 2.60 11.03 13.31
C TYR A 256 2.41 12.49 12.84
N CYS A 257 2.45 12.73 11.52
CA CYS A 257 2.32 14.07 10.94
C CYS A 257 0.98 14.73 11.26
N ILE A 258 -0.12 13.97 11.25
CA ILE A 258 -1.44 14.51 11.59
C ILE A 258 -1.70 14.58 13.10
N GLY A 259 -0.76 14.14 13.94
CA GLY A 259 -0.89 14.17 15.39
C GLY A 259 -2.06 13.32 15.91
N GLU A 260 -2.27 12.13 15.35
CA GLU A 260 -3.39 11.26 15.75
C GLU A 260 -3.17 10.64 17.14
N GLU A 261 -4.07 10.91 18.09
CA GLU A 261 -3.95 10.44 19.48
C GLU A 261 -4.49 9.02 19.68
N HIS A 262 -5.45 8.58 18.86
CA HIS A 262 -6.11 7.29 18.95
C HIS A 262 -5.93 6.45 17.67
N PRO A 263 -4.68 6.08 17.31
CA PRO A 263 -4.35 5.48 16.02
C PRO A 263 -5.07 4.15 15.76
N SER A 264 -5.32 3.34 16.80
CA SER A 264 -6.09 2.09 16.64
C SER A 264 -7.54 2.32 16.25
N VAL A 265 -8.18 3.39 16.73
CA VAL A 265 -9.56 3.72 16.37
C VAL A 265 -9.58 4.25 14.94
N PHE A 266 -8.67 5.17 14.63
CA PHE A 266 -8.50 5.72 13.28
C PHE A 266 -8.34 4.58 12.25
N LEU A 267 -7.37 3.69 12.42
CA LEU A 267 -7.05 2.65 11.44
C LEU A 267 -8.17 1.60 11.26
N ARG A 268 -9.02 1.37 12.27
CA ARG A 268 -10.21 0.51 12.12
C ARG A 268 -11.23 1.08 11.15
N GLN A 269 -11.33 2.41 11.07
CA GLN A 269 -12.26 3.10 10.18
C GLN A 269 -11.81 2.95 8.73
N TRP A 270 -10.50 2.90 8.52
CA TRP A 270 -9.84 2.55 7.26
C TRP A 270 -9.82 1.03 6.97
N LYS A 271 -10.55 0.22 7.75
CA LYS A 271 -10.78 -1.22 7.52
C LYS A 271 -9.51 -2.09 7.52
N PHE A 272 -8.48 -1.66 8.26
CA PHE A 272 -7.26 -2.47 8.39
C PHE A 272 -7.43 -3.74 9.22
N SER A 273 -6.64 -4.75 8.88
CA SER A 273 -6.55 -5.97 9.68
C SER A 273 -5.91 -5.70 11.04
N ASN A 274 -6.30 -6.46 12.08
CA ASN A 274 -5.76 -6.30 13.43
C ASN A 274 -4.23 -6.40 13.48
N LYS A 275 -3.64 -7.27 12.66
CA LYS A 275 -2.18 -7.39 12.55
C LYS A 275 -1.55 -6.10 12.05
N LYS A 276 -2.05 -5.56 10.92
CA LYS A 276 -1.53 -4.32 10.34
C LYS A 276 -1.70 -3.13 11.27
N ILE A 277 -2.83 -3.04 11.96
CA ILE A 277 -3.06 -2.00 13.00
C ILE A 277 -1.99 -2.10 14.09
N LYS A 278 -1.73 -3.30 14.61
CA LYS A 278 -0.72 -3.51 15.65
C LYS A 278 0.66 -3.07 15.18
N ASP A 279 1.05 -3.43 13.96
CA ASP A 279 2.36 -3.10 13.41
C ASP A 279 2.51 -1.57 13.20
N ILE A 280 1.51 -0.90 12.60
CA ILE A 280 1.51 0.57 12.44
C ILE A 280 1.60 1.29 13.79
N VAL A 281 0.80 0.86 14.77
CA VAL A 281 0.79 1.47 16.11
C VAL A 281 2.12 1.25 16.83
N ALA A 282 2.74 0.08 16.68
CA ALA A 282 4.05 -0.21 17.26
C ALA A 282 5.14 0.69 16.66
N VAL A 283 5.15 0.87 15.33
CA VAL A 283 6.08 1.78 14.66
C VAL A 283 5.85 3.23 15.12
N LEU A 284 4.59 3.69 15.16
CA LEU A 284 4.24 5.04 15.63
C LEU A 284 4.69 5.30 17.08
N LEU A 285 4.49 4.34 17.98
CA LEU A 285 4.94 4.44 19.36
C LEU A 285 6.48 4.50 19.43
N ALA A 286 7.16 3.63 18.68
CA ALA A 286 8.61 3.59 18.63
C ALA A 286 9.20 4.92 18.14
N ILE A 287 8.64 5.53 17.09
CA ILE A 287 9.10 6.83 16.57
C ILE A 287 8.89 7.95 17.61
N ARG A 288 7.74 7.96 18.30
CA ARG A 288 7.47 8.94 19.38
C ARG A 288 8.51 8.85 20.48
N THR A 289 8.81 7.64 20.95
CA THR A 289 9.87 7.43 21.96
C THR A 289 11.25 7.78 21.42
N ARG A 290 11.56 7.42 20.16
CA ARG A 290 12.84 7.68 19.51
C ARG A 290 13.14 9.17 19.34
N LYS A 291 12.11 10.00 19.24
CA LYS A 291 12.22 11.47 19.23
C LYS A 291 12.67 12.04 20.59
N GLU A 292 12.34 11.36 21.68
CA GLU A 292 12.67 11.80 23.04
C GLU A 292 14.01 11.22 23.54
N LYS A 293 14.37 10.01 23.09
CA LYS A 293 15.63 9.34 23.48
C LYS A 293 16.16 8.44 22.36
N ASP A 294 17.47 8.18 22.34
CA ASP A 294 18.06 7.18 21.43
C ASP A 294 17.72 5.74 21.87
N TRP A 295 18.00 4.78 21.01
CA TRP A 295 17.78 3.36 21.29
C TRP A 295 18.61 2.88 22.47
N ASP A 296 17.95 2.25 23.43
CA ASP A 296 18.57 1.51 24.53
C ASP A 296 18.18 0.02 24.45
N THR A 297 18.85 -0.81 25.25
CA THR A 297 18.65 -2.27 25.24
C THR A 297 17.20 -2.67 25.54
N VAL A 298 16.57 -1.97 26.48
CA VAL A 298 15.19 -2.24 26.91
C VAL A 298 14.20 -1.89 25.82
N LEU A 299 14.35 -0.72 25.19
CA LEU A 299 13.50 -0.26 24.11
C LEU A 299 13.63 -1.17 22.89
N LEU A 300 14.85 -1.52 22.48
CA LEU A 300 15.10 -2.44 21.36
C LEU A 300 14.50 -3.82 21.62
N TYR A 301 14.69 -4.38 22.82
CA TYR A 301 14.12 -5.67 23.18
C TYR A 301 12.59 -5.66 23.11
N LYS A 302 11.94 -4.66 23.72
CA LYS A 302 10.47 -4.54 23.72
C LYS A 302 9.88 -4.29 22.35
N THR A 303 10.60 -3.56 21.50
CA THR A 303 10.13 -3.17 20.16
C THR A 303 10.32 -4.31 19.16
N GLY A 304 11.42 -5.06 19.30
CA GLY A 304 11.84 -6.06 18.32
C GLY A 304 12.47 -5.42 17.08
N ILE A 305 13.40 -6.16 16.45
CA ILE A 305 14.24 -5.63 15.37
C ILE A 305 13.43 -5.08 14.19
N HIS A 306 12.42 -5.80 13.72
CA HIS A 306 11.66 -5.40 12.53
C HIS A 306 10.97 -4.04 12.72
N ILE A 307 10.29 -3.84 13.86
CA ILE A 307 9.64 -2.56 14.16
C ILE A 307 10.67 -1.46 14.42
N ALA A 308 11.82 -1.78 15.03
CA ALA A 308 12.88 -0.81 15.29
C ALA A 308 13.53 -0.30 14.00
N GLU A 309 13.77 -1.16 13.01
CA GLU A 309 14.28 -0.76 11.69
C GLU A 309 13.31 0.16 10.97
N MET A 310 12.01 -0.18 10.98
CA MET A 310 10.96 0.66 10.39
C MET A 310 10.89 2.03 11.08
N ALA A 311 10.92 2.04 12.41
CA ALA A 311 10.88 3.27 13.20
C ALA A 311 12.11 4.15 12.95
N GLU A 312 13.31 3.58 12.78
CA GLU A 312 14.52 4.35 12.46
C GLU A 312 14.42 4.97 11.06
N ARG A 313 13.97 4.22 10.03
CA ARG A 313 13.73 4.79 8.69
C ARG A 313 12.75 5.95 8.71
N VAL A 314 11.66 5.82 9.47
CA VAL A 314 10.68 6.90 9.60
C VAL A 314 11.22 8.09 10.39
N TYR A 315 11.98 7.84 11.45
CA TYR A 315 12.63 8.90 12.21
C TYR A 315 13.62 9.70 11.36
N GLU A 316 14.37 9.05 10.46
CA GLU A 316 15.28 9.74 9.54
C GLU A 316 14.56 10.66 8.55
N ALA A 317 13.39 10.23 8.04
CA ALA A 317 12.55 11.05 7.20
C ALA A 317 12.10 12.36 7.89
N MET A 318 12.07 12.37 9.23
CA MET A 318 11.72 13.55 10.02
C MET A 318 12.86 14.54 10.24
N ILE A 319 14.12 14.07 10.29
CA ILE A 319 15.27 14.89 10.70
C ILE A 319 16.14 15.35 9.52
N GLU A 320 15.65 15.19 8.28
CA GLU A 320 16.32 15.52 7.00
C GLU A 320 17.70 14.88 6.76
N SER A 321 18.15 14.03 7.69
CA SER A 321 19.42 13.32 7.69
C SER A 321 19.13 11.83 7.51
N TYR A 322 19.01 11.40 6.25
CA TYR A 322 18.97 9.97 5.94
C TYR A 322 20.41 9.44 5.90
N ASP A 323 20.82 8.76 6.96
CA ASP A 323 22.09 8.04 7.02
C ASP A 323 21.81 6.55 6.92
N ARG A 324 22.16 5.94 5.78
CA ARG A 324 22.02 4.48 5.55
C ARG A 324 22.74 3.62 6.61
N THR A 325 23.54 4.19 7.50
CA THR A 325 24.14 3.50 8.63
C THR A 325 23.28 3.45 9.89
N SER A 326 22.22 4.26 10.03
CA SER A 326 21.36 4.30 11.23
C SER A 326 20.64 2.97 11.47
N VAL A 327 20.06 2.38 10.42
CA VAL A 327 19.41 1.06 10.47
C VAL A 327 20.45 -0.02 10.81
N LYS A 328 21.66 0.06 10.23
CA LYS A 328 22.76 -0.87 10.56
C LYS A 328 23.22 -0.74 12.01
N ARG A 329 23.21 0.48 12.57
CA ARG A 329 23.50 0.74 13.98
C ARG A 329 22.44 0.10 14.87
N VAL A 330 21.15 0.27 14.55
CA VAL A 330 20.04 -0.40 15.25
C VAL A 330 20.17 -1.92 15.19
N GLN A 331 20.49 -2.48 14.02
CA GLN A 331 20.77 -3.92 13.85
C GLN A 331 21.93 -4.38 14.73
N THR A 332 23.03 -3.62 14.77
CA THR A 332 24.21 -3.95 15.58
C THR A 332 23.87 -3.94 17.08
N LEU A 333 23.15 -2.92 17.54
CA LEU A 333 22.68 -2.83 18.93
C LEU A 333 21.74 -3.99 19.29
N PHE A 334 20.85 -4.37 18.38
CA PHE A 334 19.95 -5.50 18.59
C PHE A 334 20.70 -6.84 18.66
N GLN A 335 21.74 -7.04 17.83
CA GLN A 335 22.56 -8.25 17.89
C GLN A 335 23.36 -8.36 19.18
N ALA A 336 23.71 -7.22 19.80
CA ALA A 336 24.39 -7.16 21.07
C ALA A 336 23.46 -7.37 22.29
N LEU A 337 22.15 -7.52 22.11
CA LEU A 337 21.23 -7.77 23.21
C LEU A 337 21.56 -9.10 23.93
N PRO A 338 21.52 -9.14 25.28
CA PRO A 338 21.75 -10.37 26.03
C PRO A 338 20.79 -11.51 25.68
N ILE A 339 19.55 -11.16 25.37
CA ILE A 339 18.51 -12.04 24.82
C ILE A 339 17.66 -11.22 23.83
N LYS A 340 17.13 -11.86 22.79
CA LYS A 340 16.26 -11.20 21.78
C LYS A 340 14.79 -11.58 21.94
N SER A 341 14.51 -12.61 22.72
CA SER A 341 13.15 -12.99 23.10
C SER A 341 13.15 -13.73 24.44
N ARG A 342 11.98 -13.80 25.08
CA ARG A 342 11.78 -14.54 26.33
C ARG A 342 12.14 -16.02 26.22
N GLN A 343 12.05 -16.59 25.01
CA GLN A 343 12.38 -18.00 24.74
C GLN A 343 13.88 -18.29 24.85
N GLU A 344 14.72 -17.27 24.79
CA GLU A 344 16.18 -17.41 24.94
C GLU A 344 16.62 -17.37 26.41
N MET A 345 15.71 -17.13 27.36
CA MET A 345 16.04 -17.21 28.77
C MET A 345 16.43 -18.63 29.17
N ASN A 346 17.58 -18.78 29.83
CA ASN A 346 18.09 -20.06 30.33
C ASN A 346 17.42 -20.51 31.65
N VAL A 347 16.30 -19.88 32.02
CA VAL A 347 15.51 -20.16 33.22
C VAL A 347 14.04 -20.28 32.86
N THR A 348 13.42 -21.34 33.36
CA THR A 348 12.01 -21.66 33.17
C THR A 348 11.23 -21.57 34.49
N GLY A 349 9.91 -21.59 34.41
CA GLY A 349 9.06 -21.63 35.61
C GLY A 349 9.32 -22.87 36.48
N ASN A 350 9.66 -24.01 35.87
CA ASN A 350 9.98 -25.24 36.61
C ASN A 350 11.27 -25.08 37.42
N ASP A 351 12.24 -24.33 36.89
CA ASP A 351 13.48 -24.04 37.62
C ASP A 351 13.20 -23.23 38.88
N LEU A 352 12.38 -22.18 38.77
CA LEU A 352 11.95 -21.37 39.92
C LEU A 352 11.21 -22.18 40.97
N LEU A 353 10.37 -23.13 40.56
CA LEU A 353 9.68 -24.05 41.47
C LEU A 353 10.64 -25.04 42.13
N SER A 354 11.72 -25.44 41.46
CA SER A 354 12.74 -26.30 42.06
C SER A 354 13.63 -25.55 43.06
N TRP A 355 13.81 -24.24 42.88
CA TRP A 355 14.65 -23.40 43.73
C TRP A 355 13.92 -22.84 44.96
N THR A 356 12.59 -22.95 44.98
CA THR A 356 11.74 -22.42 46.06
C THR A 356 10.88 -23.52 46.65
N ASN A 357 10.50 -23.41 47.92
CA ASN A 357 9.48 -24.29 48.52
C ASN A 357 8.05 -23.78 48.29
N LYS A 358 7.84 -22.90 47.30
CA LYS A 358 6.54 -22.27 47.01
C LYS A 358 5.75 -23.14 46.04
N LYS A 359 4.43 -23.17 46.23
CA LYS A 359 3.52 -23.83 45.28
C LYS A 359 3.44 -23.03 43.96
N PRO A 360 3.15 -23.69 42.83
CA PRO A 360 2.87 -23.01 41.57
C PRO A 360 1.78 -21.94 41.71
N GLY A 361 1.98 -20.79 41.07
CA GLY A 361 1.03 -19.68 41.10
C GLY A 361 1.47 -18.47 40.25
N PRO A 362 0.68 -17.38 40.24
CA PRO A 362 0.93 -16.19 39.42
C PRO A 362 2.30 -15.55 39.63
N TRP A 363 2.86 -15.68 40.84
CA TRP A 363 4.19 -15.16 41.21
C TRP A 363 5.32 -15.69 40.30
N VAL A 364 5.17 -16.88 39.71
CA VAL A 364 6.17 -17.45 38.79
C VAL A 364 6.27 -16.60 37.52
N ALA A 365 5.14 -16.15 36.98
CA ALA A 365 5.11 -15.31 35.78
C ALA A 365 5.74 -13.93 36.06
N GLU A 366 5.40 -13.34 37.21
CA GLU A 366 5.99 -12.08 37.68
C GLU A 366 7.51 -12.20 37.90
N MET A 367 7.97 -13.31 38.49
CA MET A 367 9.39 -13.54 38.72
C MET A 367 10.15 -13.72 37.41
N LEU A 368 9.61 -14.50 36.47
CA LEU A 368 10.20 -14.64 35.14
C LEU A 368 10.27 -13.30 34.42
N GLN A 369 9.27 -12.42 34.59
CA GLN A 369 9.32 -11.07 34.03
C GLN A 369 10.44 -10.22 34.67
N LYS A 370 10.64 -10.29 35.99
CA LYS A 370 11.74 -9.58 36.66
C LYS A 370 13.12 -10.07 36.19
N ILE A 371 13.27 -11.38 36.01
CA ILE A 371 14.50 -11.99 35.48
C ILE A 371 14.74 -11.52 34.05
N GLU A 372 13.70 -11.55 33.21
CA GLU A 372 13.75 -11.06 31.82
C GLU A 372 14.22 -9.61 31.76
N GLU A 373 13.61 -8.72 32.57
CA GLU A 373 13.99 -7.31 32.66
C GLU A 373 15.44 -7.13 33.14
N ALA A 374 15.88 -7.90 34.13
CA ALA A 374 17.24 -7.84 34.65
C ALA A 374 18.29 -8.32 33.63
N ILE A 375 17.99 -9.38 32.87
CA ILE A 375 18.86 -9.89 31.81
C ILE A 375 19.00 -8.84 30.71
N VAL A 376 17.88 -8.29 30.23
CA VAL A 376 17.87 -7.29 29.13
C VAL A 376 18.61 -5.99 29.52
N GLN A 377 18.53 -5.59 30.79
CA GLN A 377 19.27 -4.44 31.32
C GLN A 377 20.77 -4.74 31.56
N GLY A 378 21.19 -5.99 31.44
CA GLY A 378 22.57 -6.41 31.72
C GLY A 378 22.89 -6.52 33.22
N ASN A 379 21.88 -6.49 34.10
CA ASN A 379 22.06 -6.64 35.55
C ASN A 379 22.44 -8.07 35.93
N VAL A 380 22.10 -9.05 35.09
CA VAL A 380 22.45 -10.46 35.29
C VAL A 380 22.74 -11.13 33.94
N VAL A 381 23.76 -11.98 33.92
CA VAL A 381 24.10 -12.80 32.74
C VAL A 381 23.04 -13.88 32.56
N ASN A 382 22.64 -14.17 31.32
CA ASN A 382 21.67 -15.23 30.99
C ASN A 382 22.26 -16.63 31.19
N GLU A 383 22.64 -16.96 32.42
CA GLU A 383 23.16 -18.25 32.85
C GLU A 383 22.38 -18.70 34.08
N LYS A 384 21.95 -19.97 34.08
CA LYS A 384 21.03 -20.50 35.09
C LYS A 384 21.51 -20.30 36.53
N GLU A 385 22.78 -20.59 36.81
CA GLU A 385 23.37 -20.40 38.14
C GLU A 385 23.51 -18.92 38.52
N ARG A 386 23.92 -18.06 37.57
CA ARG A 386 24.03 -16.61 37.80
C ARG A 386 22.70 -15.97 38.12
N ILE A 387 21.64 -16.39 37.42
CA ILE A 387 20.28 -15.94 37.68
C ILE A 387 19.83 -16.39 39.07
N ARG A 388 20.14 -17.63 39.47
CA ARG A 388 19.83 -18.14 40.81
C ARG A 388 20.55 -17.34 41.91
N GLU A 389 21.85 -17.11 41.76
CA GLU A 389 22.65 -16.30 42.69
C GLU A 389 22.08 -14.87 42.81
N TRP A 390 21.74 -14.26 41.68
CA TRP A 390 21.15 -12.91 41.64
C TRP A 390 19.81 -12.85 42.39
N LEU A 391 18.92 -13.83 42.16
CA LEU A 391 17.64 -13.88 42.86
C LEU A 391 17.79 -14.05 44.39
N GLN A 392 18.78 -14.84 44.85
CA GLN A 392 19.11 -14.96 46.27
C GLN A 392 19.59 -13.62 46.84
N GLY A 393 20.49 -12.93 46.12
CA GLY A 393 20.99 -11.61 46.51
C GLY A 393 19.90 -10.54 46.60
N CYS A 394 18.84 -10.66 45.80
CA CYS A 394 17.67 -9.78 45.84
C CYS A 394 16.60 -10.20 46.87
N ASN A 395 16.81 -11.25 47.68
CA ASN A 395 15.81 -11.83 48.59
C ASN A 395 14.50 -12.25 47.90
N LEU A 396 14.60 -12.76 46.67
CA LEU A 396 13.46 -13.15 45.84
C LEU A 396 13.22 -14.68 45.80
N LEU A 397 14.14 -15.48 46.34
CA LEU A 397 14.04 -16.93 46.47
C LEU A 397 13.64 -17.38 47.87
#